data_AF-A0A1I3C3X8-F1
#
_entry.id   AF-A0A1I3C3X8-F1
#
_cell.length_a   1.000
_cell.length_b   1.000
_cell.length_c   1.000
_cell.angle_alpha   90.00
_cell.angle_beta   90.00
_cell.angle_gamma   90.00
#
_symmetry.space_group_name_H-M   'P 1'
#
loop_
_entity.id
_entity.type
_entity.pdbx_description
1 polymer ?
#
loop_
_entity_poly.entity_id
_entity_poly.type
_entity_poly.pdbx_seq_one_letter_code
_entity_poly.pdbx_strand_id
1 'polypeptide(L)'
;MGTDDERGSGGTASEPWATSTPGEESPDIDDLLKKLDALEETVDDEHEREKVRQTISLVERMPGSDAFTTRISKYTGRDIAQSFVGGIVFALPLLVEGGVFEIAAWFATARVAGVPVYLAGHVCFVVGVTTGLLYYADFRDVRVYRPIFGLVPRRLVGVLTVAFVVSAGLMALWGRLFAEDPTTLEAFARVTVVWGGAAFGGALGDILPGESTGRDVSEHFEELGDVFDDD
;
A
#
# COMPACT_ATOMS: atom_id res chain seq x y z
N MET A 1 67.19 -38.83 -9.07
CA MET A 1 66.42 -39.38 -10.20
C MET A 1 66.04 -40.80 -9.80
N GLY A 2 64.76 -41.05 -9.54
CA GLY A 2 64.24 -42.25 -8.89
C GLY A 2 63.43 -41.89 -7.64
N THR A 3 62.18 -41.51 -7.85
CA THR A 3 61.10 -41.47 -6.86
C THR A 3 60.65 -42.89 -6.54
N ASP A 4 60.08 -43.10 -5.35
CA ASP A 4 58.77 -43.77 -5.15
C ASP A 4 58.58 -44.02 -3.64
N ASP A 5 57.85 -43.12 -2.99
CA ASP A 5 57.31 -43.29 -1.64
C ASP A 5 55.90 -43.89 -1.74
N GLU A 6 55.75 -45.13 -1.27
CA GLU A 6 54.45 -45.70 -0.93
C GLU A 6 54.09 -45.35 0.52
N ARG A 7 52.95 -44.68 0.73
CA ARG A 7 52.13 -44.85 1.94
C ARG A 7 50.65 -44.57 1.68
N GLY A 8 49.97 -45.66 1.37
CA GLY A 8 48.61 -46.07 1.73
C GLY A 8 47.56 -45.08 2.26
N SER A 9 46.40 -45.18 1.60
CA SER A 9 45.10 -45.55 2.18
C SER A 9 44.15 -44.43 2.64
N GLY A 10 42.95 -44.44 2.06
CA GLY A 10 41.73 -43.97 2.71
C GLY A 10 40.88 -43.04 1.86
N GLY A 11 39.99 -43.59 1.04
CA GLY A 11 38.98 -42.82 0.33
C GLY A 11 37.86 -42.35 1.26
N THR A 12 37.43 -41.09 1.08
CA THR A 12 36.04 -40.63 1.19
C THR A 12 35.88 -39.46 0.22
N ALA A 13 35.21 -39.73 -0.90
CA ALA A 13 34.67 -38.72 -1.78
C ALA A 13 33.25 -38.40 -1.30
N SER A 14 33.07 -37.25 -0.65
CA SER A 14 31.77 -36.62 -0.29
C SER A 14 32.13 -35.19 0.15
N GLU A 15 31.60 -34.06 -0.31
CA GLU A 15 30.56 -33.67 -1.25
C GLU A 15 30.86 -32.19 -1.61
N PRO A 16 30.59 -31.74 -2.85
CA PRO A 16 30.56 -30.34 -3.21
C PRO A 16 29.12 -29.81 -3.11
N TRP A 17 28.78 -29.00 -2.11
CA TRP A 17 27.70 -27.99 -2.22
C TRP A 17 27.50 -27.23 -0.91
N ALA A 18 27.76 -25.93 -0.96
CA ALA A 18 26.92 -24.96 -0.29
C ALA A 18 26.69 -23.84 -1.31
N THR A 19 26.11 -24.23 -2.45
CA THR A 19 25.45 -23.26 -3.31
C THR A 19 24.17 -22.91 -2.59
N SER A 20 24.15 -21.74 -1.98
CA SER A 20 22.93 -21.10 -1.50
C SER A 20 21.93 -21.07 -2.66
N THR A 21 20.88 -21.88 -2.58
CA THR A 21 19.75 -21.84 -3.51
C THR A 21 19.14 -20.43 -3.42
N PRO A 22 19.13 -19.64 -4.51
CA PRO A 22 18.35 -18.40 -4.56
C PRO A 22 16.88 -18.75 -4.34
N GLY A 23 16.18 -17.92 -3.56
CA GLY A 23 14.86 -18.21 -3.01
C GLY A 23 13.90 -18.92 -3.96
N GLU A 24 13.21 -19.92 -3.44
CA GLU A 24 12.02 -20.49 -4.05
C GLU A 24 10.96 -19.37 -4.16
N GLU A 25 10.98 -18.66 -5.29
CA GLU A 25 9.85 -17.89 -5.76
C GLU A 25 8.68 -18.85 -5.87
N SER A 26 7.61 -18.58 -5.12
CA SER A 26 6.37 -19.35 -5.22
C SER A 26 5.91 -19.37 -6.68
N PRO A 27 5.72 -20.54 -7.31
CA PRO A 27 5.45 -20.62 -8.75
C PRO A 27 4.14 -19.92 -9.10
N ASP A 28 4.21 -18.91 -9.98
CA ASP A 28 3.07 -18.19 -10.51
C ASP A 28 2.38 -18.97 -11.63
N ILE A 29 1.08 -18.78 -11.82
CA ILE A 29 0.30 -19.44 -12.88
C ILE A 29 0.84 -19.07 -14.26
N ASP A 30 1.27 -17.82 -14.45
CA ASP A 30 1.87 -17.38 -15.71
C ASP A 30 3.17 -18.12 -16.02
N ASP A 31 3.95 -18.47 -15.00
CA ASP A 31 5.18 -19.26 -15.17
C ASP A 31 4.89 -20.74 -15.40
N LEU A 32 3.78 -21.25 -14.87
CA LEU A 32 3.29 -22.60 -15.20
C LEU A 32 2.77 -22.66 -16.64
N LEU A 33 2.02 -21.66 -17.10
CA LEU A 33 1.53 -21.57 -18.49
C LEU A 33 2.69 -21.47 -19.48
N LYS A 34 3.69 -20.60 -19.24
CA LYS A 34 4.91 -20.52 -20.07
C LYS A 34 5.66 -21.85 -20.15
N LYS A 35 5.72 -22.59 -19.05
CA LYS A 35 6.37 -23.92 -19.02
C LYS A 35 5.57 -24.96 -19.80
N LEU A 36 4.24 -24.89 -19.78
CA LEU A 36 3.36 -25.77 -20.57
C LEU A 36 3.43 -25.43 -22.06
N ASP A 37 3.49 -24.16 -22.44
CA ASP A 37 3.68 -23.74 -23.84
C ASP A 37 5.04 -24.21 -24.40
N ALA A 38 6.11 -24.04 -23.61
CA ALA A 38 7.44 -24.56 -23.97
C ALA A 38 7.45 -26.10 -24.08
N LEU A 39 6.62 -26.78 -23.28
CA LEU A 39 6.45 -28.23 -23.37
C LEU A 39 5.67 -28.64 -24.62
N GLU A 40 4.66 -27.87 -25.05
CA GLU A 40 3.95 -28.13 -26.32
C GLU A 40 4.89 -28.03 -27.53
N GLU A 41 5.78 -27.04 -27.54
CA GLU A 41 6.73 -26.82 -28.64
C GLU A 41 7.81 -27.91 -28.75
N THR A 42 8.16 -28.55 -27.62
CA THR A 42 9.23 -29.56 -27.55
C THR A 42 8.75 -30.99 -27.71
N VAL A 43 7.43 -31.23 -27.64
CA VAL A 43 6.86 -32.56 -27.80
C VAL A 43 6.70 -32.89 -29.29
N ASP A 44 7.20 -34.06 -29.70
CA ASP A 44 7.20 -34.50 -31.10
C ASP A 44 5.94 -35.32 -31.49
N ASP A 45 5.21 -35.84 -30.51
CA ASP A 45 4.03 -36.69 -30.73
C ASP A 45 2.71 -35.88 -30.68
N GLU A 46 1.86 -36.09 -31.69
CA GLU A 46 0.60 -35.37 -31.85
C GLU A 46 -0.40 -35.66 -30.71
N HIS A 47 -0.38 -36.88 -30.16
CA HIS A 47 -1.25 -37.27 -29.05
C HIS A 47 -0.79 -36.67 -27.72
N GLU A 48 0.52 -36.48 -27.55
CA GLU A 48 1.09 -35.79 -26.39
C GLU A 48 0.86 -34.28 -26.44
N ARG A 49 0.98 -33.62 -27.62
CA ARG A 49 0.63 -32.20 -27.79
C ARG A 49 -0.83 -31.91 -27.43
N GLU A 50 -1.75 -32.78 -27.83
CA GLU A 50 -3.17 -32.63 -27.51
C GLU A 50 -3.44 -32.69 -26.00
N LYS A 51 -2.68 -33.52 -25.25
CA LYS A 51 -2.77 -33.57 -23.78
C LYS A 51 -2.25 -32.29 -23.12
N VAL A 52 -1.19 -31.69 -23.67
CA VAL A 52 -0.67 -30.40 -23.18
C VAL A 52 -1.70 -29.30 -23.39
N ARG A 53 -2.30 -29.19 -24.59
CA ARG A 53 -3.40 -28.23 -24.87
C ARG A 53 -4.60 -28.41 -23.97
N GLN A 54 -5.02 -29.66 -23.73
CA GLN A 54 -6.12 -29.93 -22.80
C GLN A 54 -5.77 -29.46 -21.39
N THR A 55 -4.54 -29.67 -20.93
CA THR A 55 -4.08 -29.24 -19.61
C THR A 55 -4.06 -27.72 -19.49
N ILE A 56 -3.54 -27.01 -20.51
CA ILE A 56 -3.59 -25.54 -20.60
C ILE A 56 -5.04 -25.06 -20.50
N SER A 57 -5.94 -25.64 -21.30
CA SER A 57 -7.36 -25.26 -21.31
C SER A 57 -8.07 -25.53 -19.98
N LEU A 58 -7.65 -26.56 -19.22
CA LEU A 58 -8.19 -26.86 -17.90
C LEU A 58 -7.69 -25.86 -16.86
N VAL A 59 -6.42 -25.47 -16.91
CA VAL A 59 -5.82 -24.44 -16.05
C VAL A 59 -6.48 -23.08 -16.30
N GLU A 60 -6.73 -22.72 -17.56
CA GLU A 60 -7.44 -21.49 -17.95
C GLU A 60 -8.91 -21.47 -17.50
N ARG A 61 -9.56 -22.64 -17.45
CA ARG A 61 -11.00 -22.78 -17.13
C ARG A 61 -11.29 -23.07 -15.66
N MET A 62 -10.29 -23.29 -14.81
CA MET A 62 -10.52 -23.50 -13.38
C MET A 62 -11.13 -22.24 -12.75
N PRO A 63 -12.36 -22.32 -12.19
CA PRO A 63 -12.90 -21.24 -11.37
C PRO A 63 -12.09 -21.23 -10.07
N GLY A 64 -11.17 -20.27 -9.97
CA GLY A 64 -10.02 -20.37 -9.06
C GLY A 64 -8.70 -19.89 -9.68
N SER A 65 -8.71 -19.41 -10.92
CA SER A 65 -7.71 -18.45 -11.43
C SER A 65 -7.67 -17.13 -10.65
N ASP A 66 -8.27 -17.09 -9.45
CA ASP A 66 -7.98 -16.24 -8.29
C ASP A 66 -6.53 -16.40 -7.74
N ALA A 67 -5.61 -17.07 -8.43
CA ALA A 67 -4.20 -16.68 -8.36
C ALA A 67 -4.00 -15.21 -8.80
N PHE A 68 -5.00 -14.66 -9.50
CA PHE A 68 -5.18 -13.24 -9.76
C PHE A 68 -5.92 -12.46 -8.66
N THR A 69 -6.06 -13.01 -7.45
CA THR A 69 -6.03 -12.12 -6.28
C THR A 69 -4.56 -11.89 -5.97
N THR A 70 -3.93 -11.09 -6.84
CA THR A 70 -2.70 -10.39 -6.50
C THR A 70 -2.87 -9.96 -5.06
N ARG A 71 -1.93 -10.41 -4.25
CA ARG A 71 -1.77 -10.15 -2.83
C ARG A 71 -1.58 -8.65 -2.59
N ILE A 72 -2.50 -7.80 -3.04
CA ILE A 72 -2.60 -6.37 -2.73
C ILE A 72 -3.30 -6.30 -1.37
N SER A 73 -2.69 -6.94 -0.38
CA SER A 73 -3.13 -6.93 1.01
C SER A 73 -2.31 -5.96 1.86
N LYS A 74 -1.37 -5.23 1.24
CA LYS A 74 -0.43 -4.37 1.95
C LYS A 74 -0.45 -2.99 1.33
N TYR A 75 -0.95 -2.03 2.12
CA TYR A 75 -0.70 -0.60 1.91
C TYR A 75 0.82 -0.43 1.89
N THR A 76 1.36 -0.28 0.68
CA THR A 76 2.79 -0.31 0.44
C THR A 76 3.36 1.10 0.67
N GLY A 77 4.66 1.24 0.96
CA GLY A 77 5.30 2.55 1.12
C GLY A 77 5.10 3.47 -0.11
N ARG A 78 4.84 2.89 -1.28
CA ARG A 78 4.44 3.59 -2.50
C ARG A 78 3.08 4.29 -2.36
N ASP A 79 2.08 3.61 -1.83
CA ASP A 79 0.72 4.14 -1.65
C ASP A 79 0.75 5.34 -0.70
N ILE A 80 1.62 5.30 0.32
CA ILE A 80 1.94 6.44 1.20
C ILE A 80 2.50 7.60 0.38
N ALA A 81 3.50 7.34 -0.47
CA ALA A 81 4.14 8.38 -1.28
C ALA A 81 3.18 8.99 -2.31
N GLN A 82 2.34 8.18 -2.97
CA GLN A 82 1.34 8.66 -3.92
C GLN A 82 0.26 9.49 -3.21
N SER A 83 -0.20 9.02 -2.06
CA SER A 83 -1.14 9.76 -1.20
C SER A 83 -0.55 11.10 -0.76
N PHE A 84 0.73 11.10 -0.40
CA PHE A 84 1.47 12.30 0.00
C PHE A 84 1.57 13.31 -1.15
N VAL A 85 1.99 12.88 -2.33
CA VAL A 85 2.11 13.76 -3.52
C VAL A 85 0.76 14.31 -3.93
N GLY A 86 -0.26 13.46 -4.03
CA GLY A 86 -1.62 13.88 -4.33
C GLY A 86 -2.15 14.87 -3.30
N GLY A 87 -1.87 14.62 -2.01
CA GLY A 87 -2.23 15.50 -0.92
C GLY A 87 -1.59 16.88 -1.02
N ILE A 88 -0.31 16.97 -1.33
CA ILE A 88 0.39 18.26 -1.52
C ILE A 88 -0.23 19.04 -2.68
N VAL A 89 -0.40 18.40 -3.84
CA VAL A 89 -0.90 19.09 -5.05
C VAL A 89 -2.26 19.72 -4.81
N PHE A 90 -3.14 19.05 -4.07
CA PHE A 90 -4.47 19.57 -3.73
C PHE A 90 -4.49 20.50 -2.52
N ALA A 91 -3.52 20.39 -1.60
CA ALA A 91 -3.41 21.28 -0.45
C ALA A 91 -2.87 22.67 -0.82
N LEU A 92 -1.95 22.76 -1.78
CA LEU A 92 -1.26 24.01 -2.11
C LEU A 92 -2.20 25.17 -2.51
N PRO A 93 -3.21 24.98 -3.39
CA PRO A 93 -4.15 26.06 -3.71
C PRO A 93 -4.92 26.55 -2.48
N LEU A 94 -5.34 25.63 -1.60
CA LEU A 94 -6.05 25.97 -0.36
C LEU A 94 -5.15 26.72 0.63
N LEU A 95 -3.85 26.43 0.63
CA LEU A 95 -2.88 27.08 1.51
C LEU A 95 -2.74 28.59 1.23
N VAL A 96 -2.95 28.99 -0.02
CA VAL A 96 -2.86 30.40 -0.46
C VAL A 96 -4.22 31.12 -0.33
N GLU A 97 -5.30 30.37 -0.26
CA GLU A 97 -6.66 30.91 -0.23
C GLU A 97 -7.04 31.47 1.17
N GLY A 98 -7.59 32.68 1.18
CA GLY A 98 -8.08 33.32 2.42
C GLY A 98 -9.33 32.65 2.97
N GLY A 99 -10.18 32.08 2.11
CA GLY A 99 -11.42 31.42 2.49
C GLY A 99 -11.24 30.26 3.49
N VAL A 100 -10.07 29.62 3.54
CA VAL A 100 -9.76 28.57 4.54
C VAL A 100 -9.87 29.11 5.97
N PHE A 101 -9.39 30.33 6.18
CA PHE A 101 -9.39 30.99 7.49
C PHE A 101 -10.81 31.37 7.90
N GLU A 102 -11.61 31.90 6.97
CA GLU A 102 -13.02 32.23 7.20
C GLU A 102 -13.86 31.01 7.54
N ILE A 103 -13.71 29.91 6.78
CA ILE A 103 -14.40 28.64 7.04
C ILE A 103 -14.00 28.08 8.41
N ALA A 104 -12.71 28.12 8.74
CA ALA A 104 -12.22 27.62 10.01
C ALA A 104 -12.71 28.44 11.22
N ALA A 105 -12.74 29.77 11.08
CA ALA A 105 -13.30 30.66 12.10
C ALA A 105 -14.80 30.38 12.30
N TRP A 106 -15.54 30.14 11.21
CA TRP A 106 -16.94 29.72 11.30
C TRP A 106 -17.09 28.38 12.01
N PHE A 107 -16.31 27.36 11.66
CA PHE A 107 -16.32 26.06 12.36
C PHE A 107 -16.01 26.17 13.85
N ALA A 108 -15.09 27.06 14.23
CA ALA A 108 -14.69 27.27 15.62
C ALA A 108 -15.76 28.03 16.43
N THR A 109 -16.53 28.91 15.80
CA THR A 109 -17.52 29.76 16.47
C THR A 109 -18.93 29.15 16.46
N ALA A 110 -19.31 28.45 15.39
CA ALA A 110 -20.61 27.84 15.22
C ALA A 110 -20.77 26.59 16.10
N ARG A 111 -21.24 26.81 17.34
CA ARG A 111 -21.47 25.77 18.34
C ARG A 111 -22.95 25.51 18.54
N VAL A 112 -23.31 24.23 18.62
CA VAL A 112 -24.64 23.76 19.06
C VAL A 112 -24.45 23.01 20.36
N ALA A 113 -25.12 23.44 21.42
CA ALA A 113 -24.97 22.89 22.78
C ALA A 113 -23.50 22.82 23.27
N GLY A 114 -22.66 23.79 22.88
CA GLY A 114 -21.24 23.84 23.23
C GLY A 114 -20.32 23.02 22.32
N VAL A 115 -20.87 22.26 21.37
CA VAL A 115 -20.11 21.38 20.46
C VAL A 115 -19.99 22.03 19.08
N PRO A 116 -18.80 22.05 18.44
CA PRO A 116 -18.62 22.55 17.08
C PRO A 116 -19.15 21.53 16.06
N VAL A 117 -20.47 21.41 15.95
CA VAL A 117 -21.13 20.36 15.14
C VAL A 117 -20.77 20.41 13.66
N TYR A 118 -20.49 21.59 13.11
CA TYR A 118 -20.12 21.73 11.71
C TYR A 118 -18.69 21.29 11.43
N LEU A 119 -17.78 21.47 12.38
CA LEU A 119 -16.43 20.90 12.30
C LEU A 119 -16.50 19.38 12.31
N ALA A 120 -17.28 18.80 13.22
CA ALA A 120 -17.50 17.36 13.27
C ALA A 120 -18.14 16.84 11.97
N GLY A 121 -19.15 17.56 11.46
CA GLY A 121 -19.79 17.27 10.18
C GLY A 121 -18.80 17.31 9.01
N HIS A 122 -17.90 18.29 8.97
CA HIS A 122 -16.84 18.38 7.96
C HIS A 122 -15.87 17.21 8.05
N VAL A 123 -15.43 16.84 9.25
CA VAL A 123 -14.57 15.65 9.44
C VAL A 123 -15.28 14.38 8.96
N CYS A 124 -16.54 14.19 9.34
CA CYS A 124 -17.35 13.05 8.86
C CYS A 124 -17.53 13.08 7.34
N PHE A 125 -17.71 14.26 6.75
CA PHE A 125 -17.83 14.43 5.30
C PHE A 125 -16.54 14.04 4.58
N VAL A 126 -15.37 14.52 5.05
CA VAL A 126 -14.07 14.17 4.47
C VAL A 126 -13.85 12.66 4.54
N VAL A 127 -14.06 12.05 5.72
CA VAL A 127 -13.92 10.60 5.90
C VAL A 127 -14.89 9.84 4.99
N GLY A 128 -16.16 10.25 4.92
CA GLY A 128 -17.19 9.60 4.12
C GLY A 128 -16.89 9.66 2.62
N VAL A 129 -16.49 10.84 2.11
CA VAL A 129 -16.13 11.01 0.69
C VAL A 129 -14.86 10.24 0.36
N THR A 130 -13.82 10.32 1.19
CA THR A 130 -12.59 9.53 0.98
C THR A 130 -12.88 8.03 1.01
N THR A 131 -13.75 7.57 1.92
CA THR A 131 -14.21 6.17 1.95
C THR A 131 -14.95 5.81 0.66
N GLY A 132 -15.84 6.68 0.17
CA GLY A 132 -16.53 6.50 -1.10
C GLY A 132 -15.57 6.40 -2.29
N LEU A 133 -14.57 7.29 -2.34
CA LEU A 133 -13.54 7.27 -3.38
C LEU A 133 -12.71 5.98 -3.36
N LEU A 134 -12.30 5.51 -2.18
CA LEU A 134 -11.43 4.33 -2.06
C LEU A 134 -12.15 2.99 -2.17
N TYR A 135 -13.42 2.90 -1.75
CA TYR A 135 -14.13 1.61 -1.59
C TYR A 135 -15.45 1.50 -2.36
N TYR A 136 -16.07 2.60 -2.75
CA TYR A 136 -17.34 2.58 -3.50
C TYR A 136 -17.14 2.83 -5.00
N ALA A 137 -16.10 3.59 -5.37
CA ALA A 137 -15.79 3.87 -6.78
C ALA A 137 -15.10 2.71 -7.50
N ASP A 138 -14.48 1.77 -6.77
CA ASP A 138 -13.91 0.56 -7.36
C ASP A 138 -14.96 -0.56 -7.31
N PHE A 139 -15.59 -0.87 -8.44
CA PHE A 139 -16.53 -1.99 -8.61
C PHE A 139 -15.84 -3.37 -8.54
N ARG A 140 -14.62 -3.44 -8.01
CA ARG A 140 -13.87 -4.68 -7.85
C ARG A 140 -13.95 -5.15 -6.42
N ASP A 141 -14.23 -6.43 -6.27
CA ASP A 141 -14.62 -7.15 -5.07
C ASP A 141 -13.53 -7.08 -3.98
N VAL A 142 -13.43 -5.95 -3.26
CA VAL A 142 -12.50 -5.80 -2.13
C VAL A 142 -13.17 -6.39 -0.89
N ARG A 143 -12.97 -7.69 -0.70
CA ARG A 143 -13.27 -8.33 0.59
C ARG A 143 -12.46 -7.65 1.68
N VAL A 144 -13.16 -7.05 2.64
CA VAL A 144 -12.61 -6.44 3.84
C VAL A 144 -11.85 -7.51 4.64
N TYR A 145 -10.52 -7.53 4.56
CA TYR A 145 -9.70 -8.44 5.35
C TYR A 145 -8.85 -7.67 6.39
N ARG A 146 -9.13 -7.97 7.66
CA ARG A 146 -8.50 -7.43 8.90
C ARG A 146 -8.54 -5.90 9.04
N PRO A 147 -9.70 -5.36 9.41
CA PRO A 147 -9.84 -3.96 9.81
C PRO A 147 -9.09 -3.69 11.13
N ILE A 148 -8.63 -2.46 11.31
CA ILE A 148 -8.24 -1.95 12.64
C ILE A 148 -9.53 -1.90 13.48
N PHE A 149 -9.53 -2.51 14.67
CA PHE A 149 -10.72 -2.72 15.51
C PHE A 149 -11.89 -3.49 14.85
N GLY A 150 -11.68 -4.16 13.71
CA GLY A 150 -12.77 -4.89 13.02
C GLY A 150 -13.75 -4.00 12.24
N LEU A 151 -13.56 -2.67 12.19
CA LEU A 151 -14.42 -1.73 11.47
C LEU A 151 -13.70 -0.82 10.45
N VAL A 152 -12.44 -0.43 10.68
CA VAL A 152 -11.78 0.61 9.86
C VAL A 152 -10.67 0.03 8.97
N PRO A 153 -10.72 0.20 7.64
CA PRO A 153 -9.66 -0.26 6.73
C PRO A 153 -8.32 0.45 6.96
N ARG A 154 -7.20 -0.30 6.96
CA ARG A 154 -5.84 0.26 7.16
C ARG A 154 -5.46 1.31 6.12
N ARG A 155 -5.81 1.07 4.85
CA ARG A 155 -5.55 1.99 3.74
C ARG A 155 -6.23 3.35 3.93
N LEU A 156 -7.50 3.38 4.37
CA LEU A 156 -8.22 4.61 4.70
C LEU A 156 -7.47 5.42 5.78
N VAL A 157 -7.04 4.75 6.85
CA VAL A 157 -6.31 5.41 7.94
C VAL A 157 -4.97 5.96 7.45
N GLY A 158 -4.23 5.20 6.63
CA GLY A 158 -2.98 5.64 6.01
C GLY A 158 -3.16 6.93 5.21
N VAL A 159 -4.08 6.94 4.24
CA VAL A 159 -4.36 8.11 3.39
C VAL A 159 -4.78 9.32 4.23
N LEU A 160 -5.73 9.14 5.15
CA LEU A 160 -6.23 10.22 6.00
C LEU A 160 -5.14 10.77 6.92
N THR A 161 -4.29 9.91 7.49
CA THR A 161 -3.21 10.32 8.39
C THR A 161 -2.12 11.07 7.63
N VAL A 162 -1.68 10.55 6.49
CA VAL A 162 -0.68 11.20 5.63
C VAL A 162 -1.19 12.56 5.18
N ALA A 163 -2.43 12.63 4.68
CA ALA A 163 -3.04 13.89 4.29
C ALA A 163 -3.12 14.90 5.44
N PHE A 164 -3.41 14.44 6.66
CA PHE A 164 -3.49 15.30 7.85
C PHE A 164 -2.11 15.86 8.21
N VAL A 165 -1.09 15.00 8.25
CA VAL A 165 0.30 15.38 8.50
C VAL A 165 0.80 16.36 7.44
N VAL A 166 0.52 16.11 6.16
CA VAL A 166 0.85 17.03 5.05
C VAL A 166 0.20 18.39 5.26
N SER A 167 -1.09 18.41 5.57
CA SER A 167 -1.85 19.67 5.74
C SER A 167 -1.34 20.47 6.93
N ALA A 168 -1.12 19.81 8.07
CA ALA A 168 -0.56 20.44 9.26
C ALA A 168 0.88 20.94 9.00
N GLY A 169 1.71 20.12 8.36
CA GLY A 169 3.10 20.42 8.04
C GLY A 169 3.22 21.61 7.09
N LEU A 170 2.44 21.64 6.01
CA LEU A 170 2.44 22.77 5.06
C LEU A 170 1.93 24.06 5.72
N MET A 171 0.85 23.97 6.50
CA MET A 171 0.31 25.12 7.24
C MET A 171 1.32 25.68 8.26
N ALA A 172 2.04 24.80 8.97
CA ALA A 172 3.07 25.21 9.91
C ALA A 172 4.30 25.80 9.17
N LEU A 173 4.77 25.12 8.13
CA LEU A 173 5.93 25.52 7.34
C LEU A 173 5.76 26.90 6.71
N TRP A 174 4.56 27.21 6.24
CA TRP A 174 4.25 28.51 5.61
C TRP A 174 3.76 29.57 6.60
N GLY A 175 3.80 29.29 7.91
CA GLY A 175 3.36 30.22 8.96
C GLY A 175 1.85 30.48 9.00
N ARG A 176 1.06 29.78 8.17
CA ARG A 176 -0.39 29.95 8.06
C ARG A 176 -1.14 29.43 9.28
N LEU A 177 -0.57 28.46 9.99
CA LEU A 177 -1.18 27.88 11.18
C LEU A 177 -1.31 28.89 12.33
N PHE A 178 -0.37 29.82 12.44
CA PHE A 178 -0.29 30.79 13.55
C PHE A 178 -0.69 32.22 13.13
N ALA A 179 -1.09 32.42 11.88
CA ALA A 179 -1.48 33.73 11.39
C ALA A 179 -2.72 34.24 12.15
N GLU A 180 -2.71 35.52 12.56
CA GLU A 180 -3.84 36.19 13.21
C GLU A 180 -4.18 35.70 14.63
N ASP A 181 -3.22 35.12 15.35
CA ASP A 181 -3.37 34.65 16.74
C ASP A 181 -4.63 33.77 16.96
N PRO A 182 -4.76 32.64 16.23
CA PRO A 182 -5.98 31.83 16.26
C PRO A 182 -6.13 31.10 17.59
N THR A 183 -7.39 30.82 17.94
CA THR A 183 -7.66 29.86 19.02
C THR A 183 -7.20 28.46 18.63
N THR A 184 -6.90 27.58 19.60
CA THR A 184 -6.49 26.18 19.31
C THR A 184 -7.52 25.44 18.45
N LEU A 185 -8.80 25.69 18.69
CA LEU A 185 -9.88 25.08 17.91
C LEU A 185 -9.90 25.60 16.47
N GLU A 186 -9.66 26.89 16.27
CA GLU A 186 -9.58 27.47 14.94
C GLU A 186 -8.35 26.98 14.18
N ALA A 187 -7.18 26.93 14.82
CA ALA A 187 -5.97 26.36 14.22
C ALA A 187 -6.20 24.91 13.77
N PHE A 188 -6.86 24.10 14.60
CA PHE A 188 -7.26 22.75 14.22
C PHE A 188 -8.27 22.73 13.06
N ALA A 189 -9.27 23.61 13.09
CA ALA A 189 -10.25 23.75 12.02
C ALA A 189 -9.60 24.12 10.68
N ARG A 190 -8.62 25.04 10.68
CA ARG A 190 -7.84 25.43 9.49
C ARG A 190 -7.13 24.21 8.90
N VAL A 191 -6.48 23.39 9.73
CA VAL A 191 -5.85 22.14 9.28
C VAL A 191 -6.89 21.19 8.70
N THR A 192 -8.06 21.00 9.34
CA THR A 192 -9.09 20.09 8.83
C THR A 192 -9.72 20.52 7.50
N VAL A 193 -9.78 21.83 7.22
CA VAL A 193 -10.24 22.34 5.92
C VAL A 193 -9.26 21.96 4.82
N VAL A 194 -7.97 22.26 5.00
CA VAL A 194 -6.91 21.90 4.04
C VAL A 194 -6.81 20.37 3.90
N TRP A 195 -6.94 19.66 5.01
CA TRP A 195 -6.96 18.20 5.06
C TRP A 195 -8.05 17.58 4.18
N GLY A 196 -9.22 18.21 4.04
CA GLY A 196 -10.24 17.73 3.11
C GLY A 196 -9.73 17.65 1.67
N GLY A 197 -9.12 18.73 1.17
CA GLY A 197 -8.51 18.75 -0.15
C GLY A 197 -7.35 17.76 -0.28
N ALA A 198 -6.47 17.72 0.73
CA ALA A 198 -5.34 16.79 0.75
C ALA A 198 -5.78 15.31 0.78
N ALA A 199 -6.85 14.98 1.52
CA ALA A 199 -7.38 13.63 1.60
C ALA A 199 -8.01 13.18 0.28
N PHE A 200 -8.65 14.08 -0.45
CA PHE A 200 -9.18 13.77 -1.79
C PHE A 200 -8.06 13.59 -2.80
N GLY A 201 -7.07 14.48 -2.80
CA GLY A 201 -5.89 14.35 -3.65
C GLY A 201 -5.11 13.07 -3.35
N GLY A 202 -4.95 12.72 -2.07
CA GLY A 202 -4.30 11.49 -1.66
C GLY A 202 -5.06 10.24 -2.07
N ALA A 203 -6.38 10.23 -1.87
CA ALA A 203 -7.24 9.13 -2.30
C ALA A 203 -7.23 8.92 -3.82
N LEU A 204 -7.26 10.00 -4.60
CA LEU A 204 -7.16 9.93 -6.06
C LEU A 204 -5.77 9.50 -6.54
N GLY A 205 -4.71 9.99 -5.89
CA GLY A 205 -3.32 9.60 -6.19
C GLY A 205 -3.07 8.10 -5.94
N ASP A 206 -3.71 7.56 -4.92
CA ASP A 206 -3.69 6.14 -4.54
C ASP A 206 -4.55 5.25 -5.47
N ILE A 207 -5.45 5.83 -6.27
CA ILE A 207 -6.25 5.10 -7.29
C ILE A 207 -5.49 4.97 -8.62
N LEU A 208 -4.43 5.76 -8.85
CA LEU A 208 -3.67 5.70 -10.09
C LEU A 208 -2.83 4.39 -10.15
N PRO A 209 -3.00 3.55 -11.19
CA PRO A 209 -2.28 2.30 -11.31
C PRO A 209 -0.78 2.57 -11.51
N GLY A 210 0.01 2.23 -10.50
CA GLY A 210 1.48 2.22 -10.57
C GLY A 210 1.98 0.79 -10.49
N GLU A 211 2.45 0.24 -11.61
CA GLU A 211 2.98 -1.12 -11.65
C GLU A 211 4.18 -1.33 -10.70
N SER A 212 4.19 -2.50 -10.05
CA SER A 212 5.34 -3.23 -9.51
C SER A 212 5.81 -2.98 -8.07
N THR A 213 5.71 -4.07 -7.30
CA THR A 213 6.64 -4.61 -6.28
C THR A 213 7.35 -3.61 -5.38
N GLY A 214 6.71 -3.23 -4.26
CA GLY A 214 7.35 -2.50 -3.17
C GLY A 214 7.28 -3.30 -1.87
N ARG A 215 8.41 -3.34 -1.14
CA ARG A 215 8.53 -4.02 0.17
C ARG A 215 7.57 -3.43 1.20
N ASP A 216 7.19 -4.29 2.13
CA ASP A 216 6.15 -4.07 3.13
C ASP A 216 6.59 -3.11 4.24
N VAL A 217 5.68 -2.24 4.68
CA VAL A 217 5.94 -1.29 5.77
C VAL A 217 5.77 -1.97 7.13
N SER A 218 5.01 -3.07 7.25
CA SER A 218 4.92 -3.83 8.52
C SER A 218 6.25 -4.41 8.97
N GLU A 219 7.13 -4.80 8.02
CA GLU A 219 8.45 -5.35 8.35
C GLU A 219 9.28 -4.33 9.16
N HIS A 220 9.14 -3.03 8.89
CA HIS A 220 9.86 -1.99 9.63
C HIS A 220 9.30 -1.71 11.03
N PHE A 221 8.00 -1.93 11.25
CA PHE A 221 7.38 -1.75 12.57
C PHE A 221 7.56 -2.99 13.46
N GLU A 222 7.63 -4.19 12.89
CA GLU A 222 8.02 -5.42 13.63
C GLU A 222 9.52 -5.39 13.96
N GLU A 223 10.39 -4.97 13.04
CA GLU A 223 11.84 -4.79 13.29
C GLU A 223 12.11 -3.73 14.37
N LEU A 224 11.35 -2.64 14.41
CA LEU A 224 11.43 -1.65 15.50
C LEU A 224 10.87 -2.20 16.83
N GLY A 225 9.86 -3.07 16.79
CA GLY A 225 9.27 -3.69 17.98
C GLY A 225 10.26 -4.65 18.67
N ASP A 226 10.93 -5.50 17.90
CA ASP A 226 11.93 -6.45 18.42
C ASP A 226 13.15 -5.75 19.06
N VAL A 227 13.50 -4.54 18.59
CA VAL A 227 14.58 -3.73 19.18
C VAL A 227 14.24 -3.17 20.57
N PHE A 228 12.95 -3.04 20.91
CA PHE A 228 12.51 -2.53 22.22
C PHE A 228 12.07 -3.62 23.22
N ASP A 229 11.97 -4.88 22.78
CA ASP A 229 11.63 -6.02 23.65
C ASP A 229 12.88 -6.76 24.20
N ASP A 230 14.09 -6.35 23.78
CA ASP A 230 15.38 -6.98 24.16
C ASP A 230 16.16 -6.17 25.24
N ASP A 231 15.49 -5.26 25.98
CA ASP A 231 16.04 -4.50 27.13
C ASP A 231 15.23 -4.70 28.43
#